data_AF-A0AAP8Q7Z9-F1
#
_entry.id   AF-A0AAP8Q7Z9-F1
#
_cell.length_a   1.000
_cell.length_b   1.000
_cell.length_c   1.000
_cell.angle_alpha   90.00
_cell.angle_beta   90.00
_cell.angle_gamma   90.00
#
_symmetry.space_group_name_H-M   'P 1'
#
loop_
_entity.id
_entity.type
_entity.pdbx_description
1 polymer ?
#
loop_
_entity_poly.entity_id
_entity_poly.type
_entity_poly.pdbx_seq_one_letter_code
_entity_poly.pdbx_strand_id
1 'polypeptide(L)' 'MAVKGQKFKSYPESLKMEAIRLHIEEKWTYKQIVEHLEIQDKDRLKKWMRKYRQQGEFGLLDRRGR' A
#
# COMPACT_ATOMS: atom_id res chain seq x y z
N MET A 1 20.86 7.15 -1.26
CA MET A 1 21.61 6.09 -1.98
C MET A 1 20.66 4.95 -2.29
N ALA A 2 20.36 4.69 -3.57
CA ALA A 2 19.61 3.51 -3.97
C ALA A 2 20.62 2.39 -4.24
N VAL A 3 20.50 1.27 -3.51
CA VAL A 3 21.42 0.15 -3.63
C VAL A 3 21.14 -0.57 -4.95
N LYS A 4 22.17 -0.76 -5.78
CA LYS A 4 22.08 -1.44 -7.08
C LYS A 4 21.52 -2.85 -6.87
N GLY A 5 20.37 -3.16 -7.49
CA GLY A 5 19.66 -4.44 -7.36
C GLY A 5 18.35 -4.39 -6.57
N GLN A 6 17.92 -3.23 -6.07
CA GLN A 6 16.62 -3.10 -5.41
C GLN A 6 15.47 -3.32 -6.41
N LYS A 7 14.90 -4.52 -6.42
CA LYS A 7 13.67 -4.82 -7.15
C LYS A 7 12.52 -4.09 -6.47
N PHE A 8 12.03 -3.03 -7.11
CA PHE A 8 10.81 -2.38 -6.65
C PHE A 8 9.64 -3.31 -6.97
N LYS A 9 9.10 -4.01 -5.97
CA LYS A 9 7.78 -4.64 -6.10
C LYS A 9 6.78 -3.52 -6.41
N SER A 10 6.25 -3.55 -7.63
CA SER A 10 5.11 -2.74 -8.01
C SER A 10 3.86 -3.45 -7.50
N TYR A 11 3.05 -2.74 -6.73
CA TYR A 11 1.78 -3.27 -6.23
C TYR A 11 0.66 -2.62 -7.03
N PRO A 12 -0.24 -3.41 -7.63
CA PRO A 12 -1.39 -2.87 -8.34
C PRO A 12 -2.28 -2.08 -7.38
N GLU A 13 -3.01 -1.10 -7.91
CA GLU A 13 -3.93 -0.27 -7.12
C GLU A 13 -4.98 -1.11 -6.41
N SER A 14 -5.45 -2.19 -7.05
CA SER A 14 -6.40 -3.16 -6.49
C SER A 14 -5.91 -3.71 -5.14
N LEU A 15 -4.63 -4.11 -5.06
CA LEU A 15 -4.05 -4.65 -3.83
C LEU A 15 -3.90 -3.57 -2.75
N LYS A 16 -3.55 -2.34 -3.15
CA LYS A 16 -3.49 -1.20 -2.21
C LYS A 16 -4.86 -0.88 -1.62
N MET A 17 -5.91 -0.97 -2.44
CA MET A 17 -7.29 -0.74 -2.04
C MET A 17 -7.78 -1.84 -1.09
N GLU A 18 -7.50 -3.09 -1.44
CA GLU A 18 -7.86 -4.24 -0.61
C GLU A 18 -7.21 -4.16 0.78
N ALA A 19 -5.92 -3.79 0.84
CA ALA A 19 -5.24 -3.53 2.11
C ALA A 19 -5.96 -2.51 3.00
N ILE A 20 -6.46 -1.43 2.40
CA ILE A 20 -7.15 -0.35 3.12
C ILE A 20 -8.55 -0.77 3.51
N ARG A 21 -9.24 -1.50 2.64
CA ARG A 21 -10.55 -2.08 2.91
C ARG A 21 -10.50 -3.04 4.10
N LEU A 22 -9.54 -3.97 4.13
CA LEU A 22 -9.31 -4.88 5.26
C LEU A 22 -9.06 -4.12 6.58
N HIS A 23 -8.33 -2.99 6.52
CA HIS A 23 -8.10 -2.16 7.69
C HIS A 23 -9.36 -1.42 8.17
N ILE A 24 -10.22 -0.96 7.25
CA ILE A 24 -11.41 -0.17 7.59
C ILE A 24 -12.59 -1.06 7.98
N GLU A 25 -12.88 -2.09 7.17
CA GLU A 25 -14.02 -3.00 7.38
C GLU A 25 -13.72 -4.01 8.49
N GLU A 26 -12.60 -4.72 8.39
CA GLU A 26 -12.27 -5.80 9.32
C GLU A 26 -11.43 -5.34 10.51
N LYS A 27 -10.99 -4.07 10.53
CA LYS A 27 -10.12 -3.49 11.58
C LYS A 27 -8.80 -4.24 11.76
N TRP A 28 -8.29 -4.86 10.69
CA TRP A 28 -7.04 -5.61 10.74
C TRP A 28 -5.85 -4.72 11.07
N THR A 29 -4.88 -5.27 11.78
CA THR A 29 -3.63 -4.56 12.07
C THR A 29 -2.74 -4.52 10.83
N TYR A 30 -1.88 -3.50 10.77
CA TYR A 30 -0.88 -3.37 9.70
C TYR A 30 -0.06 -4.64 9.50
N LYS A 31 0.25 -5.37 10.59
CA LYS A 31 1.02 -6.61 10.53
C LYS A 31 0.24 -7.73 9.82
N GLN A 32 -1.02 -7.94 10.20
CA GLN A 32 -1.88 -8.95 9.59
C GLN A 32 -2.07 -8.71 8.09
N ILE A 33 -2.27 -7.45 7.68
CA ILE A 33 -2.46 -7.11 6.26
C ILE A 33 -1.16 -7.34 5.47
N VAL A 34 -0.01 -7.03 6.08
CA VAL A 34 1.31 -7.26 5.46
C VAL A 34 1.59 -8.75 5.29
N GLU A 35 1.25 -9.57 6.28
CA GLU A 35 1.36 -11.03 6.19
C GLU A 35 0.38 -11.61 5.17
N HIS A 36 -0.86 -11.10 5.12
CA HIS A 36 -1.91 -11.60 4.23
C HIS A 36 -1.69 -11.23 2.76
N LEU A 37 -1.24 -10.01 2.48
CA LEU A 37 -0.99 -9.51 1.12
C LEU A 37 0.48 -9.67 0.70
N GLU A 38 1.28 -10.40 1.49
CA GLU A 38 2.71 -10.64 1.29
C GLU A 38 3.50 -9.36 0.94
N ILE A 39 3.12 -8.27 1.61
CA ILE A 39 3.75 -6.97 1.43
C ILE A 39 5.11 -7.03 2.13
N GLN A 40 6.15 -6.58 1.46
CA GLN A 40 7.49 -6.66 2.06
C GLN A 40 7.68 -5.72 3.26
N ASP A 41 6.89 -4.64 3.32
CA ASP A 41 7.16 -3.55 4.25
C ASP A 41 5.88 -2.89 4.77
N LYS A 42 5.73 -2.87 6.09
CA LYS A 42 4.59 -2.23 6.80
C LYS A 42 4.54 -0.71 6.61
N ASP A 43 5.67 -0.05 6.36
CA ASP A 43 5.72 1.39 6.13
C ASP A 43 5.15 1.76 4.75
N ARG A 44 5.05 0.82 3.80
CA ARG A 44 4.24 1.02 2.58
C ARG A 44 2.76 1.15 2.90
N LEU A 45 2.23 0.31 3.79
CA LEU A 45 0.82 0.39 4.19
C LEU A 45 0.51 1.73 4.86
N LYS A 46 1.40 2.21 5.75
CA LYS A 46 1.25 3.54 6.36
C LYS A 46 1.23 4.65 5.31
N LYS A 47 2.09 4.58 4.30
CA LYS A 47 2.11 5.54 3.19
C LYS A 47 0.81 5.49 2.39
N TRP A 48 0.29 4.30 2.07
CA TRP A 48 -0.99 4.13 1.37
C TRP A 48 -2.14 4.70 2.17
N MET A 49 -2.25 4.35 3.46
CA MET A 49 -3.25 4.91 4.38
C MET A 49 -3.17 6.43 4.49
N ARG A 50 -1.95 7.00 4.57
CA ARG A 50 -1.77 8.45 4.60
C ARG A 50 -2.23 9.11 3.30
N LYS A 51 -1.99 8.49 2.14
CA LYS A 51 -2.48 9.02 0.85
C LYS A 51 -4.00 8.89 0.75
N TYR A 52 -4.55 7.76 1.20
CA TYR A 52 -5.98 7.51 1.24
C TYR A 52 -6.72 8.49 2.15
N ARG A 53 -6.18 8.82 3.33
CA ARG A 53 -6.79 9.85 4.20
C ARG A 53 -6.75 11.26 3.60
N GLN A 54 -5.79 11.56 2.73
CA GLN A 54 -5.67 12.90 2.13
C GLN A 54 -6.48 13.05 0.84
N GLN A 55 -6.54 12.01 0.01
CA GLN A 55 -7.09 12.09 -1.35
C GLN A 55 -8.05 10.93 -1.67
N GLY A 56 -8.40 10.10 -0.70
CA GLY A 56 -9.18 8.88 -0.92
C GLY A 56 -8.47 7.89 -1.85
N GLU A 57 -9.26 7.17 -2.63
CA GLU A 57 -8.79 6.20 -3.62
C GLU A 57 -7.86 6.85 -4.66
N PHE A 58 -8.09 8.13 -5.01
CA PHE A 58 -7.24 8.90 -5.92
C PHE A 58 -5.80 9.13 -5.42
N GLY A 59 -5.56 8.99 -4.12
CA GLY A 59 -4.22 9.04 -3.54
C GLY A 59 -3.42 7.76 -3.76
N LEU A 60 -4.11 6.63 -3.95
CA LEU A 60 -3.48 5.33 -4.22
C LEU A 60 -3.13 5.15 -5.68
N LEU A 61 -3.84 5.90 -6.55
CA LEU A 61 -3.62 5.89 -7.98
C LEU A 61 -2.17 6.28 -8.30
N ASP A 62 -1.47 5.41 -9.03
CA ASP A 62 -0.08 5.66 -9.38
C ASP A 62 -0.02 6.61 -10.58
N ARG A 63 0.12 7.91 -10.29
CA ARG A 63 0.22 8.95 -11.34
C ARG A 63 1.56 8.97 -12.08
N ARG A 64 2.44 7.97 -11.88
CA ARG A 64 3.68 7.84 -12.66
C ARG A 64 3.35 7.21 -14.01
N GLY A 65 2.66 7.98 -14.83
CA GLY A 65 2.24 7.57 -16.17
C GLY A 65 1.56 8.71 -16.89
N ARG A 66 2.35 9.68 -17.35
CA ARG A 66 2.12 10.35 -18.63
C ARG A 66 3.43 10.29 -19.40
#